data_AF-G2FKS3-F1
#
_entry.id   AF-G2FKS3-F1
#
_cell.length_a   1.000
_cell.length_b   1.000
_cell.length_c   1.000
_cell.angle_alpha   90.00
_cell.angle_beta   90.00
_cell.angle_gamma   90.00
#
_symmetry.space_group_name_H-M   'P 1'
#
loop_
_entity.id
_entity.type
_entity.pdbx_description
1 polymer ?
#
loop_
_entity_poly.entity_id
_entity_poly.type
_entity_poly.pdbx_seq_one_letter_code
_entity_poly.pdbx_strand_id
1 'polypeptide(L)'
;MQIKKLIVDNHRCLVDFSVRFTVVDGGSSTILVGENGTGKSTMLKVITQITMSFDSDAVEKTIDYNYELEYQFAGQNISISQHDHYYQVYTEPMNGYVGKMVAIRSQLLNDGRSIFPKRVVAYYSGYNDGLFPLFHRMERGYLRNCRKELQSYLSTINSPEENIRPEFPRRNITTALMI
;
A
#
# COMPACT_ATOMS: atom_id res chain seq x y z
N MET A 1 5.72 10.55 0.77
CA MET A 1 4.65 10.36 -0.25
C MET A 1 3.61 11.44 -0.01
N GLN A 2 3.17 12.13 -1.05
CA GLN A 2 2.09 13.14 -0.96
C GLN A 2 1.02 12.79 -1.98
N ILE A 3 -0.19 12.44 -1.53
CA ILE A 3 -1.31 12.11 -2.42
C ILE A 3 -1.82 13.40 -3.05
N LYS A 4 -2.01 13.39 -4.37
CA LYS A 4 -2.48 14.53 -5.17
C LYS A 4 -3.94 14.35 -5.62
N LYS A 5 -4.33 13.13 -5.99
CA LYS A 5 -5.68 12.84 -6.47
C LYS A 5 -6.07 11.41 -6.11
N LEU A 6 -7.34 11.22 -5.78
CA LEU A 6 -7.98 9.92 -5.63
C LEU A 6 -9.33 9.95 -6.35
N ILE A 7 -9.54 8.99 -7.24
CA ILE A 7 -10.85 8.67 -7.82
C ILE A 7 -11.22 7.25 -7.40
N VAL A 8 -12.48 7.03 -7.04
CA VAL A 8 -13.01 5.71 -6.67
C VAL A 8 -14.36 5.52 -7.33
N ASP A 9 -14.49 4.42 -8.06
CA ASP A 9 -15.74 4.06 -8.72
C ASP A 9 -16.57 3.17 -7.80
N ASN A 10 -17.73 3.69 -7.37
CA ASN A 10 -18.81 2.92 -6.75
C ASN A 10 -18.38 2.00 -5.59
N HIS A 11 -17.71 2.55 -4.57
CA HIS A 11 -17.36 1.81 -3.36
C HIS A 11 -18.12 2.32 -2.13
N ARG A 12 -19.12 1.54 -1.68
CA ARG A 12 -19.98 1.87 -0.54
C ARG A 12 -20.70 3.21 -0.76
N CYS A 13 -20.38 4.24 0.02
CA CYS A 13 -20.92 5.59 -0.10
C CYS A 13 -20.08 6.51 -1.00
N LEU A 14 -18.98 6.02 -1.57
CA LEU A 14 -18.17 6.76 -2.55
C LEU A 14 -18.67 6.41 -3.96
N VAL A 15 -19.67 7.13 -4.42
CA VAL A 15 -20.26 7.04 -5.77
C VAL A 15 -19.76 8.23 -6.58
N ASP A 16 -19.22 7.97 -7.78
CA ASP A 16 -18.56 8.98 -8.64
C ASP A 16 -17.59 9.89 -7.87
N PHE A 17 -16.82 9.28 -6.96
CA PHE A 17 -16.03 10.03 -6.00
C PHE A 17 -14.70 10.47 -6.61
N SER A 18 -14.43 11.77 -6.56
CA SER A 18 -13.16 12.36 -6.99
C SER A 18 -12.74 13.45 -6.01
N VAL A 19 -11.48 13.37 -5.57
CA VAL A 19 -10.88 14.37 -4.69
C VAL A 19 -9.48 14.70 -5.16
N ARG A 20 -9.14 16.00 -5.14
CA ARG A 20 -7.79 16.50 -5.34
C ARG A 20 -7.31 17.15 -4.05
N PHE A 21 -6.08 16.83 -3.66
CA PHE A 21 -5.45 17.37 -2.47
C PHE A 21 -4.48 18.49 -2.85
N THR A 22 -4.48 19.55 -2.06
CA THR A 22 -3.45 20.58 -2.17
C THR A 22 -2.15 20.06 -1.56
N VAL A 23 -1.09 20.07 -2.35
CA VAL A 23 0.25 19.63 -1.96
C VAL A 23 1.18 20.83 -1.98
N VAL A 24 1.97 20.98 -0.93
CA VAL A 24 2.97 22.05 -0.77
C VAL A 24 4.32 21.41 -0.46
N ASP A 25 5.40 22.00 -0.97
CA ASP A 25 6.77 21.58 -0.68
C ASP A 25 7.04 21.72 0.83
N GLY A 26 7.66 20.71 1.42
CA GLY A 26 7.89 20.62 2.87
C GLY A 26 6.77 19.90 3.64
N GLY A 27 5.65 19.55 2.99
CA GLY A 27 4.58 18.76 3.58
C GLY A 27 3.24 19.50 3.59
N SER A 28 2.14 18.75 3.49
CA SER A 28 0.79 19.29 3.60
C SER A 28 -0.02 18.48 4.62
N SER A 29 -0.98 19.14 5.26
CA SER A 29 -1.94 18.51 6.16
C SER A 29 -3.34 18.75 5.62
N THR A 30 -4.09 17.66 5.44
CA THR A 30 -5.47 17.70 4.97
C THR A 30 -6.39 17.30 6.10
N ILE A 31 -7.39 18.13 6.39
CA ILE A 31 -8.44 17.84 7.36
C ILE A 31 -9.72 17.50 6.60
N LEU A 32 -10.30 16.34 6.88
CA LEU A 32 -11.58 15.92 6.33
C LEU A 32 -12.70 16.24 7.32
N VAL A 33 -13.59 17.17 6.95
CA VAL A 33 -14.72 17.61 7.78
C VAL A 33 -16.03 17.24 7.10
N GLY A 34 -17.04 16.87 7.88
CA GLY A 34 -18.39 16.56 7.40
C GLY A 34 -19.18 15.75 8.43
N GLU A 35 -20.47 15.57 8.20
CA GLU A 35 -21.35 14.81 9.09
C GLU A 35 -21.04 13.31 9.13
N ASN A 36 -21.55 12.60 10.13
CA ASN A 36 -21.41 11.15 10.19
C ASN A 36 -22.08 10.49 8.97
N GLY A 37 -21.42 9.51 8.38
CA GLY A 37 -21.92 8.82 7.17
C GLY A 37 -21.48 9.43 5.84
N THR A 38 -20.88 10.63 5.80
CA THR A 38 -20.43 11.29 4.55
C THR A 38 -19.24 10.62 3.84
N GLY A 39 -18.76 9.48 4.33
CA GLY A 39 -17.69 8.71 3.70
C GLY A 39 -16.26 9.05 4.12
N LYS A 40 -16.03 9.95 5.10
CA LYS A 40 -14.69 10.26 5.63
C LYS A 40 -13.87 9.02 6.02
N SER A 41 -14.44 8.14 6.86
CA SER A 41 -13.78 6.89 7.26
C SER A 41 -13.66 5.89 6.11
N THR A 42 -14.57 5.93 5.13
CA THR A 42 -14.51 5.09 3.92
C THR A 42 -13.34 5.52 3.04
N MET A 43 -13.17 6.82 2.80
CA MET A 43 -12.05 7.38 2.05
C MET A 43 -10.70 7.04 2.68
N LEU A 44 -10.56 7.19 4.01
CA LEU A 44 -9.34 6.79 4.72
C LEU A 44 -9.06 5.29 4.60
N LYS A 45 -10.12 4.46 4.65
CA LYS A 45 -10.00 3.01 4.42
C LYS A 45 -9.52 2.68 3.02
N VAL A 46 -10.07 3.34 2.00
CA VAL A 46 -9.67 3.15 0.61
C VAL A 46 -8.19 3.50 0.41
N ILE A 47 -7.75 4.68 0.86
CA ILE A 47 -6.33 5.08 0.77
C ILE A 47 -5.44 4.04 1.45
N THR A 48 -5.85 3.58 2.64
CA THR A 48 -5.10 2.57 3.37
C THR A 48 -5.02 1.27 2.56
N GLN A 49 -6.15 0.72 2.11
CA GLN A 49 -6.20 -0.52 1.32
C GLN A 49 -5.34 -0.45 0.06
N ILE A 50 -5.44 0.65 -0.70
CA ILE A 50 -4.63 0.88 -1.89
C ILE A 50 -3.14 0.88 -1.53
N THR A 51 -2.71 1.64 -0.52
CA THR A 51 -1.29 1.65 -0.13
C THR A 51 -0.79 0.26 0.31
N MET A 52 -1.62 -0.54 0.97
CA MET A 52 -1.26 -1.88 1.42
C MET A 52 -1.26 -2.92 0.29
N SER A 53 -2.13 -2.76 -0.72
CA SER A 53 -2.25 -3.73 -1.81
C SER A 53 -1.01 -3.80 -2.67
N PHE A 54 -0.14 -2.80 -2.64
CA PHE A 54 1.13 -2.84 -3.36
C PHE A 54 2.17 -3.76 -2.75
N ASP A 55 2.03 -4.12 -1.47
CA ASP A 55 2.95 -5.04 -0.78
C ASP A 55 2.33 -6.41 -0.48
N SER A 56 1.01 -6.53 -0.61
CA SER A 56 0.29 -7.74 -0.19
C SER A 56 -0.78 -8.15 -1.18
N ASP A 57 -0.56 -9.29 -1.85
CA ASP A 57 -1.57 -9.94 -2.71
C ASP A 57 -2.84 -10.29 -1.94
N ALA A 58 -2.72 -10.59 -0.65
CA ALA A 58 -3.87 -10.92 0.19
C ALA A 58 -4.76 -9.70 0.48
N VAL A 59 -4.22 -8.48 0.37
CA VAL A 59 -4.98 -7.23 0.45
C VAL A 59 -5.45 -6.81 -0.94
N GLU A 60 -4.59 -6.93 -1.94
CA GLU A 60 -4.91 -6.65 -3.35
C GLU A 60 -6.18 -7.37 -3.81
N LYS A 61 -6.30 -8.67 -3.51
CA LYS A 61 -7.48 -9.49 -3.80
C LYS A 61 -8.77 -9.09 -3.07
N THR A 62 -8.70 -8.17 -2.10
CA THR A 62 -9.89 -7.67 -1.39
C THR A 62 -10.41 -6.35 -1.92
N ILE A 63 -9.68 -5.72 -2.84
CA ILE A 63 -10.15 -4.51 -3.51
C ILE A 63 -11.15 -4.94 -4.58
N ASP A 64 -12.42 -4.61 -4.37
CA ASP A 64 -13.55 -4.97 -5.22
C ASP A 64 -14.13 -3.75 -5.96
N TYR A 65 -13.33 -2.68 -6.09
CA TYR A 65 -13.69 -1.42 -6.71
C TYR A 65 -12.55 -0.92 -7.58
N ASN A 66 -12.88 -0.09 -8.57
CA ASN A 66 -11.89 0.55 -9.42
C ASN A 66 -11.44 1.89 -8.82
N TYR A 67 -10.20 2.29 -9.12
CA TYR A 67 -9.67 3.54 -8.62
C TYR A 67 -8.58 4.13 -9.50
N GLU A 68 -8.40 5.44 -9.36
CA GLU A 68 -7.20 6.14 -9.78
C GLU A 68 -6.53 6.81 -8.59
N LEU A 69 -5.20 6.72 -8.51
CA LEU A 69 -4.41 7.37 -7.49
C LEU A 69 -3.23 8.11 -8.13
N GLU A 70 -3.13 9.40 -7.88
CA GLU A 70 -1.95 10.20 -8.24
C GLU A 70 -1.26 10.67 -6.96
N TYR A 71 0.06 10.53 -6.92
CA TYR A 71 0.86 10.95 -5.77
C TYR A 71 2.30 11.29 -6.18
N GLN A 72 2.98 12.02 -5.30
CA GLN A 72 4.41 12.28 -5.41
C GLN A 72 5.19 11.41 -4.44
N PHE A 73 6.24 10.76 -4.94
CA PHE A 73 7.15 9.95 -4.14
C PHE A 73 8.56 10.02 -4.70
N ALA A 74 9.56 10.20 -3.82
CA ALA A 74 10.97 10.29 -4.21
C ALA A 74 11.26 11.30 -5.35
N GLY A 75 10.54 12.43 -5.37
CA GLY A 75 10.68 13.47 -6.41
C GLY A 75 9.98 13.14 -7.74
N GLN A 76 9.31 11.99 -7.85
CA GLN A 76 8.61 11.56 -9.05
C GLN A 76 7.10 11.67 -8.88
N ASN A 77 6.41 12.02 -9.97
CA ASN A 77 4.95 11.90 -10.06
C ASN A 77 4.60 10.49 -10.51
N ILE A 78 3.69 9.86 -9.77
CA ILE A 78 3.23 8.50 -10.05
C ILE A 78 1.72 8.56 -10.17
N SER A 79 1.21 8.01 -11.28
CA SER A 79 -0.22 7.82 -11.52
C SER A 79 -0.50 6.34 -11.65
N ILE A 80 -1.55 5.88 -10.98
CA ILE A 80 -1.97 4.49 -10.98
C ILE A 80 -3.45 4.44 -11.28
N SER A 81 -3.80 3.70 -12.31
CA SER A 81 -5.17 3.37 -12.64
C SER A 81 -5.35 1.87 -12.49
N GLN A 82 -6.34 1.46 -11.69
CA GLN A 82 -6.70 0.06 -11.51
C GLN A 82 -8.14 -0.16 -11.97
N HIS A 83 -8.30 -1.13 -12.88
CA HIS A 83 -9.60 -1.58 -13.37
C HIS A 83 -9.61 -3.12 -13.41
N ASP A 84 -10.53 -3.77 -12.70
CA ASP A 84 -10.65 -5.24 -12.62
C ASP A 84 -9.32 -5.99 -12.34
N HIS A 85 -8.58 -5.55 -11.31
CA HIS A 85 -7.24 -6.07 -10.95
C HIS A 85 -6.17 -5.94 -12.05
N TYR A 86 -6.43 -5.15 -13.09
CA TYR A 86 -5.46 -4.75 -14.09
C TYR A 86 -4.99 -3.34 -13.80
N TYR A 87 -3.67 -3.14 -13.80
CA TYR A 87 -3.03 -1.93 -13.35
C TYR A 87 -2.28 -1.27 -14.50
N GLN A 88 -2.37 0.05 -14.57
CA GLN A 88 -1.52 0.90 -15.38
C GLN A 88 -0.81 1.88 -14.43
N VAL A 89 0.51 1.83 -14.41
CA VAL A 89 1.34 2.68 -13.55
C VAL A 89 2.22 3.55 -14.43
N TYR A 90 1.97 4.85 -14.42
CA TYR A 90 2.77 5.84 -15.12
C TYR A 90 3.72 6.54 -14.17
N THR A 91 5.01 6.52 -14.51
CA THR A 91 6.07 7.25 -13.82
C THR A 91 6.75 8.14 -14.85
N GLU A 92 6.61 9.47 -14.75
CA GLU A 92 7.35 10.38 -15.62
C GLU A 92 8.85 10.20 -15.38
N PRO A 93 9.70 10.07 -16.42
CA PRO A 93 9.46 10.30 -17.87
C PRO A 93 9.33 9.02 -18.74
N MET A 94 8.98 7.84 -18.20
CA MET A 94 9.02 6.57 -18.94
C MET A 94 7.64 5.99 -19.30
N ASN A 95 7.64 5.09 -20.30
CA ASN A 95 6.51 4.22 -20.61
C ASN A 95 6.12 3.43 -19.35
N GLY A 96 4.85 3.54 -18.97
CA GLY A 96 4.33 2.96 -17.73
C GLY A 96 4.35 1.43 -17.70
N TYR A 97 4.22 0.87 -16.49
CA TYR A 97 4.04 -0.55 -16.27
C TYR A 97 2.57 -0.92 -16.45
N VAL A 98 2.31 -2.00 -17.16
CA VAL A 98 0.93 -2.44 -17.45
C VAL A 98 0.81 -3.93 -17.19
N GLY A 99 -0.21 -4.33 -16.40
CA GLY A 99 -0.47 -5.73 -16.13
C GLY A 99 -1.11 -5.98 -14.77
N LYS A 100 -1.08 -7.24 -14.33
CA LYS A 100 -1.46 -7.61 -12.95
C LYS A 100 -0.40 -7.13 -11.97
N MET A 101 -0.81 -6.85 -10.72
CA MET A 101 0.07 -6.36 -9.66
C MET A 101 1.35 -7.20 -9.49
N VAL A 102 1.25 -8.53 -9.56
CA VAL A 102 2.40 -9.44 -9.43
C VAL A 102 3.45 -9.22 -10.53
N ALA A 103 3.00 -9.01 -11.76
CA ALA A 103 3.89 -8.75 -12.90
C ALA A 103 4.57 -7.37 -12.75
N ILE A 104 3.80 -6.35 -12.37
CA ILE A 104 4.34 -5.00 -12.12
C ILE A 104 5.39 -5.03 -11.01
N ARG A 105 5.13 -5.70 -9.89
CA ARG A 105 6.14 -5.84 -8.81
C ARG A 105 7.42 -6.50 -9.30
N SER A 106 7.30 -7.55 -10.11
CA SER A 106 8.45 -8.27 -10.65
C SER A 106 9.27 -7.37 -11.59
N GLN A 107 8.60 -6.58 -12.44
CA GLN A 107 9.26 -5.60 -13.32
C GLN A 107 9.94 -4.49 -12.52
N LEU A 108 9.28 -3.93 -11.50
CA LEU A 108 9.85 -2.90 -10.62
C LEU A 108 11.10 -3.41 -9.88
N LEU A 109 11.08 -4.66 -9.41
CA LEU A 109 12.23 -5.29 -8.76
C LEU A 109 13.41 -5.43 -9.72
N ASN A 110 13.16 -5.89 -10.96
CA ASN A 110 14.19 -6.03 -11.99
C ASN A 110 14.81 -4.68 -12.38
N ASP A 111 13.99 -3.63 -12.42
CA ASP A 111 14.44 -2.26 -12.74
C ASP A 111 15.10 -1.56 -11.54
N GLY A 112 15.10 -2.19 -10.34
CA GLY A 112 15.60 -1.59 -9.11
C GLY A 112 14.81 -0.35 -8.66
N ARG A 113 13.56 -0.20 -9.13
CA ARG A 113 12.73 0.98 -8.87
C ARG A 113 11.78 0.78 -7.70
N SER A 114 11.47 1.88 -7.04
CA SER A 114 10.51 1.92 -5.94
C SER A 114 9.50 3.02 -6.21
N ILE A 115 8.27 2.62 -6.48
CA ILE A 115 7.14 3.53 -6.70
C ILE A 115 6.30 3.72 -5.42
N PHE A 116 6.61 2.99 -4.34
CA PHE A 116 5.92 3.10 -3.05
C PHE A 116 6.87 3.35 -1.90
N PRO A 117 6.42 4.07 -0.87
CA PRO A 117 7.16 4.17 0.37
C PRO A 117 7.36 2.78 0.99
N LYS A 118 8.59 2.46 1.37
CA LYS A 118 8.93 1.21 2.08
C LYS A 118 8.30 1.08 3.47
N ARG A 119 7.83 2.19 4.02
CA ARG A 119 7.19 2.25 5.34
C ARG A 119 6.01 3.20 5.30
N VAL A 120 4.83 2.68 5.62
CA VAL A 120 3.60 3.44 5.85
C VAL A 120 3.25 3.32 7.33
N VAL A 121 3.09 4.47 7.98
CA VAL A 121 2.64 4.53 9.38
C VAL A 121 1.20 5.03 9.39
N ALA A 122 0.31 4.25 9.98
CA ALA A 122 -1.10 4.58 10.08
C ALA A 122 -1.50 4.75 11.55
N TYR A 123 -2.11 5.90 11.84
CA TYR A 123 -2.74 6.20 13.13
C TYR A 123 -4.24 6.30 12.89
N TYR A 124 -5.00 5.49 13.62
CA TYR A 124 -6.46 5.47 13.53
C TYR A 124 -7.05 5.34 14.92
N SER A 125 -7.80 6.36 15.33
CA SER A 125 -8.43 6.46 16.65
C SER A 125 -9.96 6.48 16.56
N GLY A 126 -10.54 5.74 15.59
CA GLY A 126 -11.97 5.69 15.39
C GLY A 126 -12.66 4.59 16.20
N TYR A 127 -13.92 4.81 16.58
CA TYR A 127 -14.74 3.83 17.31
C TYR A 127 -14.92 2.49 16.59
N ASN A 128 -14.81 2.48 15.26
CA ASN A 128 -14.99 1.29 14.44
C ASN A 128 -13.63 0.69 14.04
N ASP A 129 -13.37 -0.53 14.49
CA ASP A 129 -12.16 -1.31 14.19
C ASP A 129 -12.05 -1.84 12.75
N GLY A 130 -12.81 -1.28 11.80
CA GLY A 130 -12.85 -1.80 10.43
C GLY A 130 -11.50 -1.82 9.68
N LEU A 131 -10.47 -1.10 10.16
CA LEU A 131 -9.09 -1.20 9.65
C LEU A 131 -8.25 -2.28 10.33
N PHE A 132 -8.64 -2.71 11.53
CA PHE A 132 -7.90 -3.67 12.35
C PHE A 132 -7.74 -5.05 11.67
N PRO A 133 -8.77 -5.63 11.01
CA PRO A 133 -8.60 -6.86 10.24
C PRO A 133 -7.58 -6.74 9.11
N LEU A 134 -7.46 -5.55 8.50
CA LEU A 134 -6.51 -5.27 7.44
C LEU A 134 -5.08 -5.25 7.98
N PHE A 135 -4.85 -4.55 9.09
CA PHE A 135 -3.55 -4.54 9.78
C PHE A 135 -3.12 -5.93 10.24
N HIS A 136 -4.02 -6.70 10.85
CA HIS A 136 -3.73 -8.07 11.26
C HIS A 136 -3.44 -9.01 10.10
N ARG A 137 -4.06 -8.80 8.93
CA ARG A 137 -3.75 -9.58 7.72
C ARG A 137 -2.31 -9.32 7.27
N MET A 138 -1.89 -8.06 7.26
CA MET A 138 -0.51 -7.67 6.95
C MET A 138 0.49 -8.25 7.95
N GLU A 139 0.18 -8.14 9.25
CA GLU A 139 1.04 -8.65 10.32
C GLU A 139 1.19 -10.18 10.26
N ARG A 140 0.11 -10.92 10.01
CA ARG A 140 0.19 -12.38 9.81
C ARG A 140 1.08 -12.75 8.64
N GLY A 141 0.99 -12.03 7.53
CA GLY A 141 1.87 -12.23 6.36
C GLY A 141 3.34 -12.00 6.71
N TYR A 142 3.63 -10.88 7.38
CA TYR A 142 4.97 -10.54 7.85
C TYR A 142 5.55 -11.61 8.79
N LEU A 143 4.80 -12.01 9.82
CA LEU A 143 5.24 -13.03 10.78
C LEU A 143 5.47 -14.40 10.11
N ARG A 144 4.62 -14.77 9.14
CA ARG A 144 4.80 -15.99 8.36
C ARG A 144 6.10 -15.96 7.57
N ASN A 145 6.42 -14.84 6.92
CA ASN A 145 7.65 -14.68 6.16
C ASN A 145 8.89 -14.69 7.08
N CYS A 146 8.84 -14.03 8.23
CA CYS A 146 9.91 -14.10 9.24
C CYS A 146 10.17 -15.53 9.72
N ARG A 147 9.10 -16.30 9.98
CA ARG A 147 9.23 -17.71 10.38
C ARG A 147 9.85 -18.57 9.28
N LYS A 148 9.46 -18.34 8.02
CA LYS A 148 10.04 -19.05 6.87
C LYS A 148 11.54 -18.77 6.73
N GLU A 149 11.94 -17.50 6.88
CA GLU A 149 13.34 -17.09 6.83
C GLU A 149 14.16 -17.68 7.99
N LEU A 150 13.61 -17.64 9.22
CA LEU A 150 14.20 -18.30 10.38
C LEU A 150 14.40 -19.81 10.15
N GLN A 151 13.39 -20.49 9.59
CA GLN A 151 13.49 -21.92 9.29
C GLN A 151 14.57 -22.21 8.25
N SER A 152 14.65 -21.40 7.19
CA SER A 152 15.70 -21.50 6.17
C SER A 152 17.08 -21.34 6.79
N TYR A 153 17.28 -20.30 7.60
CA TYR A 153 18.54 -20.02 8.27
C TYR A 153 18.95 -21.14 9.26
N LEU A 154 18.01 -21.65 10.05
CA LEU A 154 18.29 -22.76 10.97
C LEU A 154 18.66 -24.05 10.21
N SER A 155 18.09 -24.28 9.03
CA SER A 155 18.44 -25.43 8.19
C SER A 155 19.86 -25.32 7.62
N THR A 156 20.31 -24.10 7.31
CA THR A 156 21.65 -23.85 6.77
C THR A 156 22.74 -23.88 7.84
N ILE A 157 22.45 -23.49 9.09
CA ILE A 157 23.41 -23.62 10.21
C ILE A 157 23.84 -25.08 10.43
N ASN A 158 22.94 -26.03 10.16
CA ASN A 158 23.24 -27.46 10.29
C ASN A 158 24.03 -28.04 9.09
N SER A 159 24.33 -27.21 8.07
CA SER A 159 25.08 -27.58 6.87
C SER A 159 26.36 -26.72 6.79
N PRO A 160 27.58 -27.29 6.90
CA PRO A 160 28.79 -26.50 7.17
C PRO A 160 29.29 -25.54 6.07
N GLU A 161 28.64 -25.47 4.90
CA GLU A 161 29.30 -24.96 3.70
C GLU A 161 28.99 -23.50 3.31
N GLU A 162 28.00 -22.82 3.90
CA GLU A 162 27.73 -21.42 3.53
C GLU A 162 27.43 -20.50 4.73
N ASN A 163 28.19 -19.40 4.83
CA ASN A 163 27.90 -18.26 5.71
C ASN A 163 26.70 -17.45 5.15
N ILE A 164 25.50 -18.02 5.19
CA ILE A 164 24.28 -17.31 4.78
C ILE A 164 23.86 -16.37 5.90
N ARG A 165 23.85 -15.07 5.63
CA ARG A 165 23.23 -14.09 6.52
C ARG A 165 21.72 -14.04 6.20
N PRO A 166 20.83 -14.29 7.17
CA PRO A 166 19.40 -14.25 6.91
C PRO A 166 18.97 -12.82 6.60
N GLU A 167 18.20 -12.63 5.53
CA GLU A 167 17.63 -11.34 5.17
C GLU A 167 16.16 -11.31 5.59
N PHE A 168 15.92 -10.86 6.83
CA PHE A 168 14.55 -10.76 7.33
C PHE A 168 13.71 -9.78 6.50
N PRO A 169 12.44 -10.14 6.21
CA PRO A 169 11.54 -9.23 5.52
C PRO A 169 11.39 -7.96 6.35
N ARG A 170 11.25 -6.81 5.68
CA ARG A 170 11.02 -5.54 6.36
C ARG A 170 9.54 -5.38 6.68
N ARG A 171 9.22 -4.82 7.85
CA ARG A 171 7.85 -4.46 8.21
C ARG A 171 7.46 -3.18 7.46
N ASN A 172 6.62 -3.32 6.43
CA ASN A 172 6.24 -2.18 5.59
C ASN A 172 5.13 -1.33 6.20
N ILE A 173 4.32 -1.88 7.11
CA ILE A 173 3.25 -1.12 7.77
C ILE A 173 3.35 -1.26 9.29
N THR A 174 3.37 -0.12 9.95
CA THR A 174 3.35 -0.03 11.41
C THR A 174 2.09 0.70 11.84
N THR A 175 1.30 0.04 12.66
CA THR A 175 0.17 0.66 13.35
C THR A 175 0.66 1.06 14.73
N ALA A 176 0.50 2.32 15.09
CA ALA A 176 0.64 2.75 16.47
C ALA A 176 -0.77 2.84 17.05
N LEU A 177 -1.11 1.91 17.94
CA LEU A 177 -2.34 1.97 18.70
C LEU A 177 -2.19 3.10 19.73
N MET A 178 -3.01 4.15 19.62
CA MET A 178 -3.29 5.00 20.77
C MET A 178 -4.43 4.32 21.53
N ILE A 179 -4.11 3.83 22.73
CA ILE A 179 -5.08 3.40 23.74
C ILE A 179 -5.59 4.65 24.44
#